data_AF-A0A5B0M3E6-F1
#
_entry.id   AF-A0A5B0M3E6-F1
#
_cell.length_a   1.000
_cell.length_b   1.000
_cell.length_c   1.000
_cell.angle_alpha   90.00
_cell.angle_beta   90.00
_cell.angle_gamma   90.00
#
_symmetry.space_group_name_H-M   'P 1'
#
loop_
_entity.id
_entity.type
_entity.pdbx_description
1 polymer ?
#
loop_
_entity_poly.entity_id
_entity_poly.type
_entity_poly.pdbx_seq_one_letter_code
_entity_poly.pdbx_strand_id
1 'polypeptide(L)'
;MTIVLVSVPILTFALGTWQVQRLGWKKELIKDLENKMALEPIGLPKHINPKVIPEFEYRKVKLTGRFDHSKEIFIESRTREGELGYHLITPFHPHNGGQPILVNRGFIKRQLKDPRSRPLSQESKDVVEVIGMLRKQESKSFFQPNNSKDSNQWYFVDIQEIAEHLETAPILVDAITCTSSTFSSSSLSLFPQNFFFPLALRN
;
A
#
# COMPACT_ATOMS: atom_id res chain seq x y z
N MET A 1 9.85 55.69 -1.01
CA MET A 1 8.74 55.16 -1.83
C MET A 1 9.20 54.31 -3.02
N THR A 2 10.29 54.67 -3.71
CA THR A 2 10.79 53.94 -4.91
C THR A 2 11.24 52.49 -4.62
N ILE A 3 11.85 52.23 -3.47
CA ILE A 3 12.31 50.88 -3.10
C ILE A 3 11.13 49.89 -3.01
N VAL A 4 10.00 50.31 -2.45
CA VAL A 4 8.79 49.48 -2.34
C VAL A 4 8.24 49.14 -3.73
N LEU A 5 8.16 50.14 -4.62
CA LEU A 5 7.66 49.99 -5.98
C LEU A 5 8.45 48.97 -6.80
N VAL A 6 9.77 48.88 -6.60
CA VAL A 6 10.66 47.95 -7.31
C VAL A 6 10.72 46.58 -6.61
N SER A 7 10.59 46.54 -5.28
CA SER A 7 10.66 45.27 -4.53
C SER A 7 9.49 44.32 -4.80
N VAL A 8 8.27 44.86 -4.96
CA VAL A 8 7.05 44.07 -5.20
C VAL A 8 7.10 43.23 -6.49
N PRO A 9 7.46 43.78 -7.67
CA PRO A 9 7.55 42.96 -8.88
C PRO A 9 8.67 41.92 -8.79
N ILE A 10 9.82 42.26 -8.20
CA ILE A 10 10.93 41.31 -8.02
C ILE A 10 10.49 40.11 -7.17
N LEU A 11 9.82 40.37 -6.04
CA LEU A 11 9.30 39.32 -5.16
C LEU A 11 8.24 38.47 -5.88
N THR A 12 7.37 39.10 -6.68
CA THR A 12 6.31 38.41 -7.42
C THR A 12 6.88 37.49 -8.50
N PHE A 13 7.91 37.93 -9.23
CA PHE A 13 8.62 37.09 -10.21
C PHE A 13 9.37 35.94 -9.54
N ALA A 14 10.04 36.21 -8.41
CA ALA A 14 10.72 35.16 -7.65
C ALA A 14 9.72 34.10 -7.14
N LEU A 15 8.59 34.53 -6.58
CA LEU A 15 7.52 33.64 -6.13
C LEU A 15 6.87 32.90 -7.30
N GLY A 16 6.61 33.56 -8.43
CA GLY A 16 6.06 32.93 -9.64
C GLY A 16 7.00 31.86 -10.20
N THR A 17 8.30 32.14 -10.25
CA THR A 17 9.33 31.17 -10.70
C THR A 17 9.37 29.97 -9.76
N TRP A 18 9.33 30.21 -8.44
CA TRP A 18 9.28 29.14 -7.45
C TRP A 18 8.03 28.29 -7.60
N GLN A 19 6.86 28.87 -7.85
CA GLN A 19 5.62 28.12 -8.10
C GLN A 19 5.73 27.21 -9.33
N VAL A 20 6.34 27.69 -10.43
CA VAL A 20 6.55 26.87 -11.64
C VAL A 20 7.53 25.72 -11.37
N GLN A 21 8.63 25.98 -10.65
CA GLN A 21 9.58 24.93 -10.26
C GLN A 21 8.93 23.90 -9.32
N ARG A 22 8.13 24.40 -8.36
CA ARG A 22 7.27 23.62 -7.44
C ARG A 22 6.08 22.97 -8.15
N LEU A 23 5.85 23.22 -9.44
CA LEU A 23 4.95 22.40 -10.24
C LEU A 23 5.73 21.32 -10.98
N GLY A 24 6.90 21.66 -11.52
CA GLY A 24 7.79 20.77 -12.27
C GLY A 24 8.16 19.50 -11.49
N TRP A 25 8.64 19.65 -10.25
CA TRP A 25 8.98 18.51 -9.39
C TRP A 25 7.77 17.57 -9.11
N LYS A 26 6.53 18.11 -8.97
CA LYS A 26 5.32 17.28 -8.78
C LYS A 26 5.02 16.48 -10.04
N LYS A 27 5.14 17.11 -11.21
CA LYS A 27 4.92 16.45 -12.51
C LYS A 27 5.95 15.35 -12.76
N GLU A 28 7.22 15.59 -12.42
CA GLU A 28 8.28 14.60 -12.56
C GLU A 28 8.04 13.37 -11.67
N LEU A 29 7.62 13.59 -10.42
CA LEU A 29 7.27 12.51 -9.51
C LEU A 29 6.08 11.68 -10.00
N ILE A 30 5.03 12.33 -10.52
CA ILE A 30 3.88 11.64 -11.11
C ILE A 30 4.33 10.82 -12.32
N LYS A 31 5.15 11.39 -13.21
CA LYS A 31 5.65 10.71 -14.41
C LYS A 31 6.49 9.48 -14.07
N ASP A 32 7.36 9.56 -13.06
CA ASP A 32 8.14 8.40 -12.59
C ASP A 32 7.23 7.28 -12.07
N LEU A 33 6.20 7.64 -11.31
CA LEU A 33 5.22 6.68 -10.80
C LEU A 33 4.39 6.05 -11.93
N GLU A 34 3.91 6.84 -12.90
CA GLU A 34 3.18 6.35 -14.07
C GLU A 34 4.03 5.36 -14.88
N ASN A 35 5.30 5.70 -15.11
CA ASN A 35 6.24 4.80 -15.79
C ASN A 35 6.40 3.48 -15.04
N LYS A 36 6.58 3.52 -13.72
CA LYS A 36 6.72 2.32 -12.88
C LYS A 36 5.44 1.47 -12.86
N MET A 37 4.28 2.12 -12.89
CA MET A 37 2.97 1.44 -12.94
C MET A 37 2.67 0.84 -14.32
N ALA A 38 3.21 1.41 -15.39
CA ALA A 38 3.03 0.92 -16.76
C ALA A 38 3.88 -0.33 -17.06
N LEU A 39 4.92 -0.60 -16.26
CA LEU A 39 5.76 -1.80 -16.42
C LEU A 39 4.97 -3.08 -16.14
N GLU A 40 5.35 -4.14 -16.86
CA GLU A 40 4.75 -5.46 -16.68
C GLU A 40 5.02 -6.02 -15.26
N PRO A 41 4.04 -6.75 -14.68
CA PRO A 41 4.20 -7.35 -13.37
C PRO A 41 5.35 -8.36 -13.35
N ILE A 42 6.23 -8.24 -12.35
CA ILE A 42 7.35 -9.18 -12.18
C ILE A 42 6.97 -10.28 -11.19
N GLY A 43 7.38 -11.52 -11.51
CA GLY A 43 7.30 -12.63 -10.57
C GLY A 43 8.31 -12.44 -9.44
N LEU A 44 7.86 -12.57 -8.19
CA LEU A 44 8.74 -12.41 -7.03
C LEU A 44 9.72 -13.61 -6.91
N PRO A 45 11.04 -13.36 -6.77
CA PRO A 45 12.02 -14.41 -6.57
C PRO A 45 11.89 -15.06 -5.18
N LYS A 46 12.40 -16.29 -5.02
CA LYS A 46 12.27 -17.07 -3.76
C LYS A 46 12.95 -16.43 -2.56
N HIS A 47 14.04 -15.70 -2.80
CA HIS A 47 14.79 -14.95 -1.79
C HIS A 47 14.81 -13.49 -2.20
N ILE A 48 14.18 -12.64 -1.40
CA ILE A 48 14.11 -11.21 -1.65
C ILE A 48 14.93 -10.53 -0.56
N ASN A 49 15.89 -9.70 -0.97
CA ASN A 49 16.66 -8.90 -0.04
C ASN A 49 15.85 -7.64 0.31
N PRO A 50 15.49 -7.42 1.58
CA PRO A 50 14.67 -6.27 1.97
C PRO A 50 15.32 -4.92 1.66
N LYS A 51 16.65 -4.88 1.49
CA LYS A 51 17.38 -3.66 1.14
C LYS A 51 17.08 -3.14 -0.27
N VAL A 52 16.61 -3.98 -1.18
CA VAL A 52 16.34 -3.61 -2.59
C VAL A 52 14.87 -3.21 -2.79
N ILE A 53 14.00 -3.44 -1.80
CA ILE A 53 12.57 -3.09 -1.86
C ILE A 53 12.32 -1.59 -2.15
N PRO A 54 13.06 -0.63 -1.55
CA PRO A 54 12.82 0.79 -1.81
C PRO A 54 12.99 1.19 -3.29
N GLU A 55 13.87 0.51 -4.02
CA GLU A 55 14.10 0.76 -5.45
C GLU A 55 12.93 0.26 -6.33
N PHE A 56 12.21 -0.76 -5.84
CA PHE A 56 11.05 -1.35 -6.49
C PHE A 56 9.71 -0.89 -5.91
N GLU A 57 9.70 0.17 -5.10
CA GLU A 57 8.47 0.79 -4.60
C GLU A 57 7.54 1.12 -5.78
N TYR A 58 6.25 0.77 -5.67
CA TYR A 58 5.22 0.91 -6.71
C TYR A 58 5.36 0.00 -7.93
N ARG A 59 6.34 -0.92 -7.96
CA ARG A 59 6.40 -1.92 -9.03
C ARG A 59 5.31 -2.97 -8.84
N LYS A 60 4.63 -3.30 -9.94
CA LYS A 60 3.66 -4.40 -9.97
C LYS A 60 4.37 -5.74 -9.82
N VAL A 61 3.86 -6.57 -8.93
CA VAL A 61 4.34 -7.94 -8.69
C VAL A 61 3.20 -8.92 -8.84
N LYS A 62 3.53 -10.08 -9.42
CA LYS A 62 2.61 -11.21 -9.56
C LYS A 62 3.00 -12.30 -8.57
N LEU A 63 2.02 -12.70 -7.76
CA LEU A 63 2.12 -13.72 -6.74
C LEU A 63 1.11 -14.82 -7.02
N THR A 64 1.51 -16.08 -6.88
CA THR A 64 0.61 -17.24 -6.98
C THR A 64 0.80 -18.11 -5.75
N GLY A 65 -0.30 -18.54 -5.12
CA GLY A 65 -0.20 -19.14 -3.79
C GLY A 65 -1.51 -19.18 -3.04
N ARG A 66 -1.43 -19.27 -1.72
CA ARG A 66 -2.59 -19.38 -0.82
C ARG A 66 -2.49 -18.38 0.32
N PHE A 67 -3.63 -17.85 0.75
CA PHE A 67 -3.71 -17.00 1.92
C PHE A 67 -3.85 -17.85 3.20
N ASP A 68 -3.11 -17.50 4.24
CA ASP A 68 -3.34 -18.05 5.58
C ASP A 68 -4.28 -17.13 6.36
N HIS A 69 -5.57 -17.44 6.28
CA HIS A 69 -6.63 -16.69 6.97
C HIS A 69 -6.61 -16.87 8.50
N SER A 70 -5.85 -17.84 9.01
CA SER A 70 -5.73 -18.09 10.45
C SER A 70 -4.91 -16.99 11.14
N LYS A 71 -4.04 -16.31 10.38
CA LYS A 71 -3.07 -15.32 10.85
C LYS A 71 -3.35 -13.92 10.30
N GLU A 72 -4.63 -13.57 10.13
CA GLU A 72 -5.03 -12.22 9.69
C GLU A 72 -4.79 -11.17 10.78
N ILE A 73 -4.23 -10.03 10.38
CA ILE A 73 -4.09 -8.86 11.25
C ILE A 73 -4.95 -7.71 10.73
N PHE A 74 -5.43 -6.90 11.67
CA PHE A 74 -6.25 -5.72 11.39
C PHE A 74 -5.50 -4.48 11.84
N ILE A 75 -5.21 -3.61 10.89
CA ILE A 75 -4.60 -2.32 11.18
C ILE A 75 -5.72 -1.29 11.26
N GLU A 76 -5.85 -0.64 12.40
CA GLU A 76 -6.77 0.47 12.60
C GLU A 76 -6.40 1.62 11.68
N SER A 77 -7.27 1.88 10.70
CA SER A 77 -7.10 3.02 9.82
C SER A 77 -7.85 4.22 10.36
N ARG A 78 -7.35 5.41 10.06
CA ARG A 78 -8.15 6.63 10.25
C ARG A 78 -9.31 6.60 9.26
N THR A 79 -10.44 7.14 9.71
CA THR A 79 -11.71 7.20 8.97
C THR A 79 -11.50 7.39 7.46
N ARG A 80 -11.97 6.44 6.66
CA ARG A 80 -11.96 6.51 5.20
C ARG A 80 -13.38 6.85 4.74
N GLU A 81 -13.53 7.96 4.01
CA GLU A 81 -14.83 8.41 3.48
C GLU A 81 -15.93 8.57 4.55
N GLY A 82 -15.55 8.95 5.77
CA GLY A 82 -16.48 9.11 6.90
C GLY A 82 -16.76 7.82 7.69
N GLU A 83 -16.27 6.66 7.24
CA GLU A 83 -16.44 5.39 7.93
C GLU A 83 -15.14 4.90 8.59
N LEU A 84 -15.28 4.38 9.82
CA LEU A 84 -14.20 3.71 10.53
C LEU A 84 -14.07 2.27 10.04
N GLY A 85 -12.84 1.86 9.77
CA GLY A 85 -12.55 0.50 9.33
C GLY A 85 -11.09 0.14 9.54
N TYR A 86 -10.72 -1.01 8.98
CA TYR A 86 -9.43 -1.64 9.19
C TYR A 86 -8.78 -1.93 7.84
N HIS A 87 -7.45 -1.86 7.78
CA HIS A 87 -6.71 -2.52 6.71
C HIS A 87 -6.48 -3.98 7.09
N LEU A 88 -6.88 -4.88 6.21
CA LEU A 88 -6.69 -6.31 6.38
C LEU A 88 -5.35 -6.71 5.75
N ILE A 89 -4.41 -7.15 6.58
CA ILE A 89 -3.17 -7.77 6.10
C ILE A 89 -3.23 -9.26 6.41
N THR A 90 -2.93 -10.07 5.40
CA THR A 90 -2.96 -11.53 5.48
C THR A 90 -1.64 -12.08 4.96
N PRO A 91 -1.01 -13.02 5.69
CA PRO A 91 0.13 -13.77 5.17
C PRO A 91 -0.26 -14.59 3.94
N PHE A 92 0.59 -14.52 2.92
CA PHE A 92 0.43 -15.23 1.66
C PHE A 92 1.59 -16.20 1.48
N HIS A 93 1.27 -17.49 1.34
CA HIS A 93 2.25 -18.54 1.06
C HIS A 93 2.42 -18.70 -0.45
N PRO A 94 3.56 -18.30 -1.02
CA PRO A 94 3.81 -18.44 -2.45
C PRO A 94 3.97 -19.93 -2.82
N HIS A 95 3.36 -20.34 -3.93
CA HIS A 95 3.47 -21.71 -4.45
C HIS A 95 4.92 -22.08 -4.84
N ASN A 96 5.75 -21.08 -5.13
CA ASN A 96 7.17 -21.24 -5.46
C ASN A 96 8.05 -21.76 -4.30
N GLY A 97 7.48 -21.97 -3.10
CA GLY A 97 8.18 -22.49 -1.92
C GLY A 97 9.07 -21.46 -1.22
N GLY A 98 8.80 -20.17 -1.42
CA GLY A 98 9.48 -19.08 -0.71
C GLY A 98 8.89 -18.85 0.69
N GLN A 99 9.51 -17.95 1.46
CA GLN A 99 8.95 -17.49 2.72
C GLN A 99 7.57 -16.82 2.50
N PRO A 100 6.65 -16.90 3.48
CA PRO A 100 5.38 -16.20 3.38
C PRO A 100 5.59 -14.69 3.28
N ILE A 101 4.71 -14.02 2.55
CA ILE A 101 4.79 -12.58 2.24
C ILE A 101 3.55 -11.89 2.82
N LEU A 102 3.69 -10.67 3.32
CA LEU A 102 2.54 -9.91 3.80
C LEU A 102 1.79 -9.30 2.61
N VAL A 103 0.49 -9.55 2.53
CA VAL A 103 -0.37 -8.96 1.51
C VAL A 103 -1.45 -8.13 2.18
N ASN A 104 -1.48 -6.84 1.87
CA ASN A 104 -2.57 -5.94 2.25
C ASN A 104 -3.72 -6.14 1.27
N ARG A 105 -4.83 -6.68 1.76
CA ARG A 105 -6.05 -6.97 0.99
C ARG A 105 -6.95 -5.74 0.84
N GLY A 106 -6.58 -4.63 1.46
CA GLY A 106 -7.30 -3.36 1.37
C GLY A 106 -8.12 -3.04 2.63
N PHE A 107 -9.01 -2.06 2.48
CA PHE A 107 -9.82 -1.52 3.56
C PHE A 107 -11.12 -2.33 3.72
N ILE A 108 -11.42 -2.71 4.95
CA ILE A 108 -12.68 -3.33 5.35
C ILE A 108 -13.41 -2.45 6.35
N LYS A 109 -14.73 -2.35 6.21
CA LYS A 109 -15.58 -1.65 7.18
C LYS A 109 -15.57 -2.39 8.52
N ARG A 110 -15.75 -1.67 9.63
CA ARG A 110 -15.78 -2.28 10.98
C ARG A 110 -16.82 -3.40 11.13
N GLN A 111 -17.95 -3.29 10.44
CA GLN A 111 -19.02 -4.30 10.45
C GLN A 111 -18.58 -5.62 9.79
N LEU A 112 -17.59 -5.57 8.90
CA LEU A 112 -17.03 -6.73 8.20
C LEU A 112 -15.81 -7.29 8.93
N LYS A 113 -15.67 -7.04 10.24
CA LYS A 113 -14.56 -7.59 11.03
C LYS A 113 -14.66 -9.11 11.19
N ASP A 114 -15.86 -9.66 11.17
CA ASP A 114 -16.04 -11.11 11.25
C ASP A 114 -15.75 -11.78 9.89
N PRO A 115 -14.86 -12.78 9.82
CA PRO A 115 -14.54 -13.48 8.57
C PRO A 115 -15.79 -14.02 7.86
N ARG A 116 -16.77 -14.54 8.61
CA ARG A 116 -18.03 -15.10 8.08
C ARG A 116 -18.92 -14.08 7.37
N SER A 117 -18.80 -12.79 7.71
CA SER A 117 -19.57 -11.72 7.08
C SER A 117 -18.96 -11.24 5.76
N ARG A 118 -17.75 -11.72 5.41
CA ARG A 118 -17.04 -11.27 4.21
C ARG A 118 -17.30 -12.23 3.06
N PRO A 119 -17.73 -11.73 1.89
CA PRO A 119 -17.83 -12.57 0.68
C PRO A 119 -16.46 -13.13 0.27
N LEU A 120 -15.37 -12.40 0.55
CA LEU A 120 -13.97 -12.73 0.24
C LEU A 120 -13.30 -13.71 1.23
N SER A 121 -13.99 -14.16 2.28
CA SER A 121 -13.41 -15.09 3.27
C SER A 121 -13.67 -16.56 2.97
N GLN A 122 -14.52 -16.87 1.98
CA GLN A 122 -14.84 -18.24 1.56
C GLN A 122 -13.84 -18.82 0.55
N GLU A 123 -12.88 -18.05 0.05
CA GLU A 123 -11.92 -18.49 -0.99
C GLU A 123 -10.70 -19.25 -0.43
N SER A 124 -10.72 -19.68 0.83
CA SER A 124 -9.53 -19.98 1.65
C SER A 124 -8.77 -21.29 1.37
N LYS A 125 -9.06 -22.02 0.28
CA LYS A 125 -8.34 -23.27 -0.03
C LYS A 125 -7.75 -23.36 -1.43
N ASP A 126 -8.17 -22.49 -2.34
CA ASP A 126 -7.75 -22.55 -3.73
C ASP A 126 -6.47 -21.74 -3.96
N VAL A 127 -5.78 -22.05 -5.07
CA VAL A 127 -4.62 -21.29 -5.51
C VAL A 127 -5.11 -19.98 -6.10
N VAL A 128 -4.68 -18.87 -5.52
CA VAL A 128 -5.04 -17.50 -5.95
C VAL A 128 -3.83 -16.85 -6.61
N GLU A 129 -4.08 -16.17 -7.72
CA GLU A 129 -3.16 -15.23 -8.34
C GLU A 129 -3.44 -13.83 -7.81
N VAL A 130 -2.44 -13.18 -7.23
CA VAL A 130 -2.52 -11.82 -6.70
C VAL A 130 -1.58 -10.94 -7.49
N ILE A 131 -2.13 -9.88 -8.08
CA ILE A 131 -1.36 -8.78 -8.65
C ILE A 131 -1.39 -7.65 -7.63
N GLY A 132 -0.21 -7.23 -7.17
CA GLY A 132 -0.10 -6.17 -6.18
C GLY A 132 1.10 -5.26 -6.40
N MET A 133 1.22 -4.24 -5.57
CA MET A 133 2.34 -3.28 -5.59
C MET A 133 3.23 -3.48 -4.37
N LEU A 134 4.54 -3.46 -4.58
CA LEU A 134 5.49 -3.44 -3.47
C LEU A 134 5.43 -2.11 -2.72
N ARG A 135 5.31 -2.20 -1.40
CA ARG A 135 5.40 -1.06 -0.48
C ARG A 135 6.71 -1.14 0.28
N LYS A 136 7.35 0.02 0.45
CA LYS A 136 8.48 0.16 1.38
C LYS A 136 7.98 0.23 2.82
N GLN A 137 8.87 -0.03 3.76
CA GLN A 137 8.59 0.21 5.17
C GLN A 137 8.37 1.71 5.40
N GLU A 138 7.20 2.04 5.94
CA GLU A 138 6.89 3.39 6.37
C GLU A 138 7.50 3.63 7.75
N SER A 139 8.01 4.83 7.99
CA SER A 139 8.52 5.22 9.31
C SER A 139 7.37 5.67 10.20
N LYS A 140 7.44 5.33 11.48
CA LYS A 140 6.46 5.74 12.47
C LYS A 140 6.42 7.27 12.58
N SER A 141 5.25 7.87 12.36
CA SER A 141 5.01 9.28 12.70
C SER A 141 4.99 9.49 14.22
N PHE A 142 5.60 10.58 14.69
CA PHE A 142 5.76 10.92 16.11
C PHE A 142 4.44 10.98 16.91
N PHE A 143 3.32 11.31 16.26
CA PHE A 143 2.00 11.46 16.89
C PHE A 143 1.16 10.17 16.92
N GLN A 144 1.72 9.03 16.51
CA GLN A 144 1.00 7.76 16.50
C GLN A 144 1.28 6.94 17.78
N PRO A 145 0.25 6.31 18.38
CA PRO A 145 0.43 5.32 19.42
C PRO A 145 1.35 4.17 18.97
N ASN A 146 1.95 3.47 19.92
CA ASN A 146 2.70 2.24 19.63
C ASN A 146 1.73 1.09 19.31
N ASN A 147 2.15 0.18 18.44
CA ASN A 147 1.45 -1.08 18.24
C ASN A 147 1.55 -1.95 19.51
N SER A 148 0.52 -2.76 19.75
CA SER A 148 0.48 -3.70 20.88
C SER A 148 0.42 -5.12 20.35
N LYS A 149 1.56 -5.82 20.38
CA LYS A 149 1.70 -7.21 19.91
C LYS A 149 0.81 -8.17 20.72
N ASP A 150 0.73 -7.96 22.04
CA ASP A 150 0.01 -8.85 22.96
C ASP A 150 -1.51 -8.85 22.76
N SER A 151 -2.08 -7.69 22.40
CA SER A 151 -3.52 -7.54 22.17
C SER A 151 -3.92 -7.65 20.68
N ASN A 152 -2.95 -7.91 19.79
CA ASN A 152 -3.13 -7.88 18.33
C ASN A 152 -3.78 -6.57 17.84
N GLN A 153 -3.40 -5.45 18.47
CA GLN A 153 -3.88 -4.12 18.12
C GLN A 153 -2.79 -3.35 17.39
N TRP A 154 -3.03 -3.10 16.11
CA TRP A 154 -2.09 -2.44 15.22
C TRP A 154 -2.68 -1.10 14.78
N TYR A 155 -1.94 -0.01 14.98
CA TYR A 155 -2.35 1.35 14.62
C TYR A 155 -1.69 1.85 13.34
N PHE A 156 -0.51 1.31 13.01
CA PHE A 156 0.22 1.63 11.79
C PHE A 156 0.90 0.38 11.23
N VAL A 157 1.23 0.44 9.94
CA VAL A 157 1.84 -0.67 9.22
C VAL A 157 3.35 -0.68 9.49
N ASP A 158 3.79 -1.44 10.48
CA ASP A 158 5.21 -1.75 10.65
C ASP A 158 5.53 -3.11 10.04
N ILE A 159 6.16 -3.09 8.85
CA ILE A 159 6.44 -4.30 8.08
C ILE A 159 7.38 -5.25 8.86
N GLN A 160 8.37 -4.72 9.58
CA GLN A 160 9.30 -5.57 10.34
C GLN A 160 8.61 -6.19 11.54
N GLU A 161 7.88 -5.37 12.31
CA GLU A 161 7.20 -5.82 13.52
C GLU A 161 6.15 -6.89 13.22
N ILE A 162 5.37 -6.68 12.15
CA ILE A 162 4.35 -7.63 11.69
C ILE A 162 5.02 -8.90 11.14
N ALA A 163 6.10 -8.76 10.36
CA ALA A 163 6.78 -9.90 9.79
C ALA A 163 7.42 -10.80 10.86
N GLU A 164 7.97 -10.22 11.92
CA GLU A 164 8.46 -10.96 13.08
C GLU A 164 7.32 -11.68 13.80
N HIS A 165 6.17 -11.01 13.98
CA HIS A 165 5.03 -11.60 14.68
C HIS A 165 4.40 -12.76 13.88
N LEU A 166 4.39 -12.68 12.55
CA LEU A 166 3.76 -13.66 11.67
C LEU A 166 4.74 -14.67 11.05
N GLU A 167 6.04 -14.56 11.36
CA GLU A 167 7.15 -15.35 10.80
C GLU A 167 7.22 -15.26 9.26
N THR A 168 7.01 -14.06 8.72
CA THR A 168 7.01 -13.79 7.27
C THR A 168 8.26 -13.05 6.82
N ALA A 169 8.47 -12.98 5.51
CA ALA A 169 9.44 -12.04 4.95
C ALA A 169 8.99 -10.59 5.24
N PRO A 170 9.91 -9.65 5.52
CA PRO A 170 9.61 -8.25 5.79
C PRO A 170 9.29 -7.48 4.50
N ILE A 171 8.26 -7.93 3.80
CA ILE A 171 7.81 -7.41 2.50
C ILE A 171 6.30 -7.28 2.55
N LEU A 172 5.81 -6.10 2.19
CA LEU A 172 4.38 -5.84 2.06
C LEU A 172 4.01 -5.60 0.60
N VAL A 173 2.96 -6.30 0.16
CA VAL A 173 2.36 -6.14 -1.16
C VAL A 173 0.92 -5.66 -1.00
N ASP A 174 0.60 -4.50 -1.56
CA ASP A 174 -0.78 -4.01 -1.65
C ASP A 174 -1.48 -4.69 -2.83
N ALA A 175 -2.51 -5.51 -2.56
CA ALA A 175 -3.24 -6.21 -3.60
C ALA A 175 -4.11 -5.24 -4.43
N ILE A 176 -3.97 -5.30 -5.75
CA ILE A 176 -4.82 -4.58 -6.71
C ILE A 176 -5.91 -5.52 -7.22
N THR A 177 -5.53 -6.72 -7.64
CA THR A 177 -6.44 -7.73 -8.18
C THR A 177 -6.09 -9.08 -7.59
N CYS A 178 -7.12 -9.80 -7.14
CA CYS A 178 -7.01 -11.21 -6.76
C CYS A 178 -7.88 -12.00 -7.74
N THR A 179 -7.27 -12.96 -8.45
CA THR A 179 -7.96 -13.87 -9.36
C THR A 179 -7.82 -15.27 -8.78
N SER A 180 -8.91 -15.86 -8.31
CA SER A 180 -8.97 -17.27 -7.94
C SER A 180 -9.27 -18.12 -9.19
N SER A 181 -8.60 -19.26 -9.35
CA SER A 181 -8.76 -20.11 -10.54
C SER A 181 -10.18 -20.68 -10.73
N THR A 182 -11.06 -20.49 -9.74
CA THR A 182 -12.44 -20.98 -9.72
C THR A 182 -13.47 -19.94 -10.21
N PHE A 183 -13.11 -18.65 -10.31
CA PHE A 183 -14.04 -17.60 -10.74
C PHE A 183 -13.74 -17.10 -12.15
N SER A 184 -14.50 -17.63 -13.13
CA SER A 184 -14.64 -17.02 -14.44
C SER A 184 -15.34 -15.66 -14.30
N SER A 185 -14.62 -14.60 -14.69
CA SER A 185 -15.12 -13.31 -15.18
C SER A 185 -16.40 -12.77 -14.54
N SER A 186 -16.32 -11.81 -13.60
CA SER A 186 -17.24 -10.64 -13.44
C SER A 186 -17.12 -9.96 -12.06
N SER A 187 -16.09 -9.14 -11.80
CA SER A 187 -16.19 -8.05 -10.79
C SER A 187 -15.07 -7.02 -10.98
N LEU A 188 -15.06 -6.37 -12.14
CA LEU A 188 -14.19 -5.25 -12.46
C LEU A 188 -14.84 -3.94 -11.98
N SER A 189 -15.02 -3.73 -10.66
CA SER A 189 -15.53 -2.43 -10.14
C SER A 189 -15.54 -2.26 -8.61
N LEU A 190 -14.47 -2.55 -7.86
CA LEU A 190 -14.42 -2.13 -6.43
C LEU A 190 -13.07 -1.57 -5.97
N PHE A 191 -12.36 -0.85 -6.84
CA PHE A 191 -11.32 0.06 -6.40
C PHE A 191 -11.63 1.47 -6.90
N PRO A 192 -11.97 2.43 -6.00
CA PRO A 192 -12.02 3.81 -6.41
C PRO A 192 -10.60 4.24 -6.81
N GLN A 193 -10.48 4.81 -8.01
CA GLN A 193 -9.25 5.29 -8.66
C GLN A 193 -8.48 6.36 -7.86
N ASN A 194 -8.90 6.69 -6.64
CA ASN A 194 -8.30 7.72 -5.79
C ASN A 194 -7.17 7.22 -4.87
N PHE A 195 -6.61 6.02 -5.12
CA PHE A 195 -5.54 5.46 -4.29
C PHE A 195 -4.17 6.15 -4.46
N PHE A 196 -4.06 7.19 -5.28
CA PHE A 196 -2.76 7.64 -5.77
C PHE A 196 -2.51 9.13 -5.57
N PHE A 197 -2.58 9.60 -4.32
CA PHE A 197 -1.83 10.78 -3.92
C PHE A 197 -1.21 10.57 -2.54
N PRO A 198 0.13 10.59 -2.40
CA PRO A 198 0.74 10.67 -1.09
C PRO A 198 0.24 11.93 -0.38
N LEU A 199 -0.16 11.78 0.88
CA LEU A 199 -0.56 12.87 1.79
C LEU A 199 0.49 14.01 1.86
N ALA A 200 1.72 13.76 1.43
CA ALA A 200 2.79 14.74 1.28
C ALA A 200 2.57 15.82 0.20
N LEU A 201 1.55 15.70 -0.66
CA LEU A 201 1.25 16.68 -1.71
C LEU A 201 0.05 17.60 -1.42
N ARG A 202 -0.63 17.42 -0.29
CA ARG A 202 -1.61 18.36 0.25
C ARG A 202 -0.92 19.32 1.23
N ASN A 203 -0.17 20.26 0.66
CA ASN A 203 0.13 21.58 1.22
C ASN A 203 0.62 22.45 0.05
#